data_AF-A0A813R6K2-F1
#
_entry.id   AF-A0A813R6K2-F1
#
_cell.length_a   1.000
_cell.length_b   1.000
_cell.length_c   1.000
_cell.angle_alpha   90.00
_cell.angle_beta   90.00
_cell.angle_gamma   90.00
#
_symmetry.space_group_name_H-M   'P 1'
#
loop_
_entity.id
_entity.type
_entity.pdbx_description
1 polymer ?
#
loop_
_entity_poly.entity_id
_entity_poly.type
_entity_poly.pdbx_seq_one_letter_code
_entity_poly.pdbx_strand_id
1 'polypeptide(L)'
;MKIIGFVLLIFFNYFHKAKFATLDEKYWQISCNLNGCAQPLNTCLNCIGEQDCIKCISNSKPECSTCANEIFNKDDLEEINENKYLLCESSDIIHNKVCLIYCRGNFFRNGQCLRFQNFPVCQCSTNSS
;
A
#
# COMPACT_ATOMS: atom_id res chain seq x y z
N MET A 1 -53.88 0.34 -17.54
CA MET A 1 -52.87 0.79 -16.56
C MET A 1 -51.73 -0.23 -16.52
N LYS A 2 -50.82 -0.10 -17.48
CA LYS A 2 -49.47 -0.67 -17.45
C LYS A 2 -48.54 0.46 -16.96
N ILE A 3 -47.29 0.15 -16.58
CA ILE A 3 -46.25 1.07 -16.06
C ILE A 3 -46.15 1.10 -14.51
N ILE A 4 -46.03 -0.07 -13.86
CA ILE A 4 -45.42 -0.13 -12.50
C ILE A 4 -44.44 -1.33 -12.36
N GLY A 5 -44.50 -2.33 -13.25
CA GLY A 5 -43.66 -3.53 -13.14
C GLY A 5 -42.25 -3.48 -13.75
N PHE A 6 -41.87 -2.43 -14.50
CA PHE A 6 -40.61 -2.42 -15.26
C PHE A 6 -39.49 -1.59 -14.61
N VAL A 7 -39.81 -0.76 -13.62
CA VAL A 7 -38.82 0.15 -12.99
C VAL A 7 -37.98 -0.58 -11.92
N LEU A 8 -38.47 -1.70 -11.37
CA LEU A 8 -37.76 -2.46 -10.33
C LEU A 8 -36.64 -3.38 -10.86
N LEU A 9 -36.63 -3.71 -12.16
CA LEU A 9 -35.60 -4.58 -12.75
C LEU A 9 -34.35 -3.83 -13.23
N ILE A 10 -34.40 -2.50 -13.31
CA ILE A 10 -33.24 -1.69 -13.74
C ILE A 10 -32.32 -1.36 -12.55
N PHE A 11 -32.86 -1.34 -11.31
CA PHE A 11 -32.04 -1.09 -10.11
C PHE A 11 -31.29 -2.32 -9.59
N PHE A 12 -31.68 -3.54 -9.98
CA PHE A 12 -31.01 -4.77 -9.52
C PHE A 12 -29.73 -5.12 -10.31
N ASN A 13 -29.52 -4.54 -11.49
CA ASN A 13 -28.33 -4.79 -12.32
C ASN A 13 -27.31 -3.65 -12.33
N TYR A 14 -27.56 -2.57 -11.59
CA TYR A 14 -26.63 -1.44 -11.46
C TYR A 14 -25.89 -1.41 -10.11
N PHE A 15 -25.86 -2.53 -9.40
CA PHE A 15 -24.83 -2.81 -8.40
C PHE A 15 -23.74 -3.67 -9.05
N HIS A 16 -23.24 -3.25 -10.21
CA HIS A 16 -21.80 -3.37 -10.40
C HIS A 16 -21.18 -2.58 -9.25
N LYS A 17 -20.78 -3.27 -8.17
CA LYS A 17 -19.39 -3.71 -8.18
C LYS A 17 -18.31 -2.65 -8.19
N ALA A 18 -18.64 -1.36 -8.26
CA ALA A 18 -17.71 -0.27 -8.11
C ALA A 18 -17.40 -0.20 -6.63
N LYS A 19 -16.62 -1.20 -6.17
CA LYS A 19 -15.74 -1.09 -5.03
C LYS A 19 -14.75 0.02 -5.44
N PHE A 20 -15.21 1.27 -5.42
CA PHE A 20 -14.30 2.37 -5.16
C PHE A 20 -13.66 1.95 -3.86
N ALA A 21 -12.42 1.48 -3.95
CA ALA A 21 -11.60 1.27 -2.79
C ALA A 21 -11.50 2.64 -2.11
N THR A 22 -12.41 2.91 -1.18
CA THR A 22 -12.08 3.77 -0.08
C THR A 22 -10.83 3.14 0.49
N LEU A 23 -9.71 3.82 0.33
CA LEU A 23 -8.44 3.40 0.89
C LEU A 23 -8.67 3.44 2.40
N ASP A 24 -9.19 2.35 2.96
CA ASP A 24 -9.27 2.20 4.41
C ASP A 24 -7.83 2.41 4.89
N GLU A 25 -7.62 3.48 5.64
CA GLU A 25 -6.29 3.94 6.02
C GLU A 25 -5.53 2.76 6.62
N LYS A 26 -4.47 2.33 5.92
CA LYS A 26 -3.69 1.16 6.36
C LYS A 26 -2.90 1.58 7.59
N TYR A 27 -2.73 0.68 8.57
CA TYR A 27 -2.11 1.00 9.86
C TYR A 27 -0.75 1.69 9.71
N TRP A 28 0.08 1.23 8.77
CA TRP A 28 1.37 1.86 8.49
C TRP A 28 1.24 3.34 8.06
N GLN A 29 0.18 3.74 7.35
CA GLN A 29 -0.01 5.14 6.95
C GLN A 29 -0.20 6.01 8.19
N ILE A 30 -1.01 5.54 9.14
CA ILE A 30 -1.27 6.24 10.40
C ILE A 30 0.02 6.30 11.23
N SER A 31 0.65 5.16 11.49
CA SER A 31 1.82 5.09 12.37
C SER A 31 3.06 5.78 11.79
N CYS A 32 3.29 5.71 10.47
CA CYS A 32 4.42 6.39 9.84
C CYS A 32 4.25 7.92 9.83
N ASN A 33 3.01 8.41 9.70
CA ASN A 33 2.72 9.85 9.71
C ASN A 33 2.73 10.43 11.13
N LEU A 34 2.03 9.81 12.09
CA LEU A 34 1.93 10.31 13.46
C LEU A 34 3.29 10.41 14.15
N ASN A 35 4.19 9.46 13.90
CA ASN A 35 5.51 9.43 14.51
C ASN A 35 6.58 10.21 13.71
N GLY A 36 6.19 10.87 12.61
CA GLY A 36 7.10 11.68 11.79
C GLY A 36 8.24 10.86 11.18
N CYS A 37 7.92 9.71 10.61
CA CYS A 37 8.92 8.74 10.12
C CYS A 37 9.46 9.04 8.72
N ALA A 38 9.06 10.15 8.11
CA ALA A 38 9.48 10.52 6.75
C ALA A 38 11.01 10.59 6.56
N GLN A 39 11.75 11.04 7.58
CA GLN A 39 13.21 11.10 7.55
C GLN A 39 13.87 9.71 7.75
N PRO A 40 13.50 8.91 8.76
CA PRO A 40 13.95 7.51 8.88
C PRO A 40 13.71 6.69 7.62
N LEU A 41 12.51 6.78 7.02
CA LEU A 41 12.19 6.12 5.76
C LEU A 41 13.13 6.58 4.63
N ASN A 42 13.50 7.86 4.59
CA ASN A 42 14.43 8.37 3.58
C ASN A 42 15.87 7.85 3.76
N THR A 43 16.34 7.76 4.99
CA THR A 43 17.69 7.24 5.27
C THR A 43 17.79 5.74 4.99
N CYS A 44 16.69 5.01 5.21
CA CYS A 44 16.65 3.56 5.09
C CYS A 44 16.28 3.03 3.71
N LEU A 45 16.22 3.90 2.69
CA LEU A 45 15.91 3.48 1.31
C LEU A 45 16.91 2.48 0.73
N ASN A 46 18.09 2.29 1.35
CA ASN A 46 19.09 1.34 0.90
C ASN A 46 19.11 -0.02 1.63
N CYS A 47 18.20 -0.25 2.58
CA CYS A 47 18.07 -1.55 3.23
C CYS A 47 17.78 -2.67 2.22
N ILE A 48 18.07 -3.92 2.58
CA ILE A 48 17.72 -5.13 1.82
C ILE A 48 17.36 -6.22 2.82
N GLY A 49 16.21 -6.87 2.62
CA GLY A 49 15.68 -7.85 3.57
C GLY A 49 14.86 -7.21 4.70
N GLU A 50 13.72 -7.81 5.00
CA GLU A 50 12.71 -7.30 5.94
C GLU A 50 13.32 -6.88 7.29
N GLN A 51 14.08 -7.77 7.91
CA GLN A 51 14.69 -7.52 9.23
C GLN A 51 15.67 -6.36 9.22
N ASP A 52 16.43 -6.17 8.15
CA ASP A 52 17.40 -5.08 8.05
C ASP A 52 16.70 -3.75 7.77
N CYS A 53 15.62 -3.76 6.98
CA CYS A 53 14.76 -2.60 6.79
C CYS A 53 14.09 -2.16 8.09
N ILE A 54 13.51 -3.10 8.84
CA ILE A 54 12.87 -2.83 10.15
C ILE A 54 13.89 -2.26 11.14
N LYS A 55 15.07 -2.88 11.24
CA LYS A 55 16.16 -2.41 12.10
C LYS A 55 16.65 -1.03 11.70
N CYS A 56 16.83 -0.76 10.41
CA CYS A 56 17.29 0.54 9.96
C CYS A 56 16.34 1.66 10.41
N ILE A 57 15.03 1.48 10.18
CA ILE A 57 14.03 2.49 10.55
C ILE A 57 13.98 2.66 12.07
N SER A 58 13.91 1.55 12.81
CA SER A 58 13.82 1.55 14.27
C SER A 58 15.07 2.14 14.93
N ASN A 59 16.26 1.89 14.39
CA ASN A 59 17.51 2.46 14.89
C ASN A 59 17.64 3.95 14.52
N SER A 60 17.14 4.36 13.36
CA SER A 60 17.14 5.76 12.96
C SER A 60 16.19 6.60 13.83
N LYS A 61 15.06 6.03 14.26
CA LYS A 61 14.12 6.63 15.20
C LYS A 61 13.27 5.55 15.89
N PRO A 62 13.47 5.27 17.20
CA PRO A 62 12.77 4.19 17.90
C PRO A 62 11.24 4.26 17.86
N GLU A 63 10.68 5.47 17.85
CA GLU A 63 9.22 5.70 17.74
C GLU A 63 8.65 5.24 16.38
N CYS A 64 9.50 5.02 15.37
CA CYS A 64 9.09 4.50 14.07
C CYS A 64 9.08 2.98 13.98
N SER A 65 9.35 2.26 15.08
CA SER A 65 9.33 0.79 15.11
C SER A 65 7.97 0.20 14.72
N THR A 66 6.86 0.78 15.20
CA THR A 66 5.51 0.36 14.81
C THR A 66 5.29 0.52 13.31
N CYS A 67 5.60 1.70 12.76
CA CYS A 67 5.58 1.97 11.32
C CYS A 67 6.41 0.95 10.54
N ALA A 68 7.64 0.67 11.00
CA ALA A 68 8.53 -0.28 10.35
C ALA A 68 7.93 -1.69 10.29
N ASN A 69 7.33 -2.16 11.39
CA ASN A 69 6.70 -3.48 11.45
C ASN A 69 5.44 -3.57 10.57
N GLU A 70 4.60 -2.54 10.60
CA GLU A 70 3.33 -2.51 9.86
C GLU A 70 3.53 -2.46 8.33
N ILE A 71 4.62 -1.85 7.84
CA ILE A 71 4.97 -1.90 6.40
C ILE A 71 5.05 -3.33 5.88
N PHE A 72 5.51 -4.27 6.71
CA PHE A 72 5.70 -5.68 6.34
C PHE A 72 4.59 -6.61 6.87
N ASN A 73 3.54 -6.05 7.47
CA ASN A 73 2.43 -6.84 7.97
C ASN A 73 1.62 -7.44 6.79
N LYS A 74 1.64 -8.77 6.68
CA LYS A 74 0.98 -9.51 5.60
C LYS A 74 -0.54 -9.51 5.69
N ASP A 75 -1.08 -9.21 6.87
CA ASP A 75 -2.52 -9.14 7.12
C ASP A 75 -3.12 -7.82 6.61
N ASP A 76 -2.28 -6.79 6.38
CA ASP A 76 -2.73 -5.47 5.90
C ASP A 76 -2.74 -5.33 4.38
N LEU A 77 -2.19 -6.33 3.66
CA LEU A 77 -2.13 -6.34 2.20
C LEU A 77 -3.51 -6.55 1.57
N GLU A 78 -3.81 -5.82 0.50
CA GLU A 78 -5.04 -5.99 -0.26
C GLU A 78 -4.91 -7.18 -1.21
N GLU A 79 -5.88 -8.09 -1.19
CA GLU A 79 -5.95 -9.20 -2.13
C GLU A 79 -6.68 -8.77 -3.42
N ILE A 80 -5.96 -8.82 -4.54
CA ILE A 80 -6.46 -8.48 -5.88
C ILE A 80 -6.10 -9.64 -6.81
N ASN A 81 -7.10 -10.35 -7.34
CA ASN A 81 -6.92 -11.55 -8.18
C ASN A 81 -5.91 -12.54 -7.57
N GLU A 82 -6.17 -12.98 -6.32
CA GLU A 82 -5.37 -13.99 -5.62
C GLU A 82 -3.93 -13.55 -5.27
N ASN A 83 -3.56 -12.32 -5.59
CA ASN A 83 -2.26 -11.73 -5.27
C ASN A 83 -2.42 -10.66 -4.18
N LYS A 84 -1.45 -10.60 -3.26
CA LYS A 84 -1.43 -9.63 -2.18
C LYS A 84 -0.58 -8.42 -2.53
N TYR A 85 -1.14 -7.23 -2.39
CA TYR A 85 -0.48 -5.97 -2.72
C TYR A 85 -0.46 -5.02 -1.53
N LEU A 86 0.67 -4.34 -1.36
CA LEU A 86 0.71 -3.14 -0.54
C LEU A 86 0.06 -2.00 -1.33
N LEU A 87 -0.97 -1.36 -0.77
CA LEU A 87 -1.59 -0.20 -1.41
C LEU A 87 -0.70 1.04 -1.23
N CYS A 88 -0.51 1.84 -2.27
CA CYS A 88 0.29 3.06 -2.19
C CYS A 88 -0.06 4.05 -3.31
N GLU A 89 0.04 5.35 -3.02
CA GLU A 89 -0.40 6.43 -3.91
C GLU A 89 0.81 7.11 -4.52
N SER A 90 0.87 7.19 -5.85
CA SER A 90 2.06 7.68 -6.55
C SER A 90 2.32 9.18 -6.36
N SER A 91 1.30 9.96 -6.00
CA SER A 91 1.43 11.38 -5.69
C SER A 91 2.00 11.65 -4.29
N ASP A 92 2.01 10.64 -3.40
CA ASP A 92 2.48 10.79 -2.02
C ASP A 92 3.93 10.30 -1.90
N ILE A 93 4.81 11.20 -1.45
CA ILE A 93 6.25 10.92 -1.32
C ILE A 93 6.52 9.85 -0.26
N ILE A 94 5.77 9.83 0.83
CA ILE A 94 5.90 8.81 1.89
C ILE A 94 5.45 7.46 1.35
N HIS A 95 4.34 7.41 0.61
CA HIS A 95 3.85 6.17 -0.02
C HIS A 95 4.89 5.57 -0.98
N ASN A 96 5.53 6.41 -1.81
CA ASN A 96 6.59 5.96 -2.71
C ASN A 96 7.81 5.40 -1.94
N LYS A 97 8.23 6.05 -0.85
CA LYS A 97 9.33 5.57 0.00
C LYS A 97 8.99 4.25 0.68
N VAL A 98 7.78 4.15 1.22
CA VAL A 98 7.28 2.92 1.86
C VAL A 98 7.22 1.78 0.84
N CYS A 99 6.74 2.04 -0.38
CA CYS A 99 6.74 1.04 -1.44
C CYS A 99 8.17 0.56 -1.78
N LEU A 100 9.13 1.48 -1.91
CA LEU A 100 10.52 1.10 -2.17
C LEU A 100 11.11 0.27 -1.02
N ILE A 101 10.86 0.66 0.24
CA ILE A 101 11.30 -0.09 1.43
C ILE A 101 10.65 -1.48 1.48
N TYR A 102 9.34 -1.56 1.24
CA TYR A 102 8.61 -2.82 1.19
C TYR A 102 9.22 -3.76 0.15
N CYS A 103 9.47 -3.27 -1.06
CA CYS A 103 10.08 -4.06 -2.12
C CYS A 103 11.51 -4.50 -1.78
N ARG A 104 12.31 -3.62 -1.19
CA ARG A 104 13.66 -3.95 -0.72
C ARG A 104 13.69 -4.95 0.41
N GLY A 105 12.73 -4.88 1.34
CA GLY A 105 12.56 -5.89 2.37
C GLY A 105 12.20 -7.27 1.80
N ASN A 106 11.54 -7.29 0.63
CA ASN A 106 11.27 -8.49 -0.17
C ASN A 106 12.37 -8.80 -1.21
N PHE A 107 13.58 -8.26 -1.03
CA PHE A 107 14.77 -8.49 -1.87
C PHE A 107 14.68 -7.99 -3.32
N PHE A 108 13.71 -7.12 -3.63
CA PHE A 108 13.66 -6.42 -4.91
C PHE A 108 14.50 -5.14 -4.87
N ARG A 109 15.08 -4.75 -6.00
CA ARG A 109 15.93 -3.55 -6.09
C ARG A 109 15.08 -2.27 -6.09
N ASN A 110 13.91 -2.33 -6.70
CA ASN A 110 13.06 -1.16 -6.91
C ASN A 110 11.60 -1.45 -6.54
N GLY A 111 10.87 -0.37 -6.22
CA GLY A 111 9.45 -0.39 -5.90
C GLY A 111 8.79 0.90 -6.40
N GLN A 112 7.65 0.77 -7.07
CA GLN A 112 6.91 1.91 -7.62
C GLN A 112 5.42 1.80 -7.33
N CYS A 113 4.79 2.92 -6.97
CA CYS A 113 3.34 3.00 -6.85
C CYS A 113 2.71 3.18 -8.23
N LEU A 114 1.92 2.21 -8.66
CA LEU A 114 1.29 2.16 -9.99
C LEU A 114 -0.18 1.77 -9.87
N ARG A 115 -0.98 2.13 -10.88
CA ARG A 115 -2.36 1.65 -10.97
C ARG A 115 -2.40 0.28 -11.64
N PHE A 116 -2.85 -0.73 -10.91
CA PHE A 116 -3.15 -2.05 -11.43
C PHE A 116 -4.66 -2.28 -11.34
N GLN A 117 -5.32 -2.42 -12.50
CA GLN A 117 -6.78 -2.60 -12.56
C GLN A 117 -7.57 -1.54 -11.75
N ASN A 118 -7.12 -0.29 -11.83
CA ASN A 118 -7.62 0.87 -11.06
C ASN A 118 -7.30 0.89 -9.56
N PHE A 119 -6.57 -0.09 -9.03
CA PHE A 119 -6.07 -0.06 -7.65
C PHE A 119 -4.67 0.57 -7.57
N PRO A 120 -4.42 1.48 -6.61
CA PRO A 120 -3.12 2.08 -6.38
C PRO A 120 -2.24 1.11 -5.57
N VAL A 121 -1.37 0.36 -6.26
CA VAL A 121 -0.56 -0.73 -5.67
C VAL A 121 0.93 -0.47 -5.79
N CYS A 122 1.69 -1.01 -4.85
CA CYS A 122 3.14 -1.09 -4.92
C CYS A 122 3.55 -2.26 -5.81
N GLN A 123 4.32 -1.99 -6.87
CA GLN A 123 4.93 -3.00 -7.72
C GLN A 123 6.43 -3.07 -7.49
N CYS A 124 6.91 -4.28 -7.19
CA CYS A 124 8.32 -4.56 -6.98
C CYS A 124 8.97 -5.08 -8.26
N SER A 125 10.21 -4.66 -8.53
CA SER A 125 10.97 -5.11 -9.69
C SER A 125 12.46 -5.26 -9.38
N THR A 126 13.12 -6.16 -10.12
CA THR A 126 14.56 -6.38 -10.06
C THR A 126 15.35 -5.43 -10.96
N ASN A 127 14.67 -4.78 -11.91
CA ASN A 127 15.28 -3.85 -12.85
C ASN A 127 15.69 -2.55 -12.15
N SER A 128 16.88 -2.05 -12.49
CA SER A 128 17.22 -0.65 -12.29
C SER A 128 16.52 0.15 -13.39
N SER A 129 15.52 0.94 -13.02
CA SER A 129 14.93 1.96 -13.90
C SER A 129 15.99 2.94 -14.37
#